data_AF-A0AAW0QYT8-F1
#
_entry.id   AF-A0AAW0QYT8-F1
#
_cell.length_a   1.000
_cell.length_b   1.000
_cell.length_c   1.000
_cell.angle_alpha   90.00
_cell.angle_beta   90.00
_cell.angle_gamma   90.00
#
_symmetry.space_group_name_H-M   'P 1'
#
loop_
_entity.id
_entity.type
_entity.pdbx_description
1 polymer ?
#
loop_
_entity_poly.entity_id
_entity_poly.type
_entity_poly.pdbx_seq_one_letter_code
_entity_poly.pdbx_strand_id
1 'polypeptide(L)'
;MAPPGRRILSGSARQPRPSTTPSSARQDRRSGPLEMPEYEPPSCPLDGRSRRKILDLASQQLSNKYSEQLASTLKLLEEGVRDINDNYADRKHKLKTFQDKRREKGGGDDDEPSEQERVLKDAVLKLRDVVPELTAESEEAVRDVIDWQVEVEDEKTALREIQTLLEDEASAAQIYLEANNDDDDPPGVKGARTLLAEVREAQAEDYNSKSMYQKYGLNNDYIHFKGMWHDAVHSHSKEEKAPPLPDATKWFSQDGDGGADDSDEDLIVAGEVQDYRCPLSMVVMEEPYTSKVCKHSFEKLAIMEYLPRNGVPKQCPLPGCDKDMRRSDLYYDDLLVRRIKRAAASQSGSQDDVDEDEDGEADEEGNASMRSTPEREIKSEQGRDRGRRLLEDMMNDD
;
A
#
# COMPACT_ATOMS: atom_id res chain seq x y z
N MET A 1 -3.00 0.00 -23.76
CA MET A 1 -2.54 -1.40 -23.84
C MET A 1 -2.48 -1.91 -22.41
N ALA A 2 -3.38 -2.82 -22.05
CA ALA A 2 -3.61 -3.24 -20.66
C ALA A 2 -2.51 -4.15 -20.13
N PRO A 3 -2.13 -4.08 -18.84
CA PRO A 3 -1.54 -5.22 -18.17
C PRO A 3 -2.67 -6.12 -17.64
N PRO A 4 -2.62 -7.44 -17.89
CA PRO A 4 -3.50 -8.38 -17.23
C PRO A 4 -2.95 -8.64 -15.81
N GLY A 5 -3.72 -8.26 -14.80
CA GLY A 5 -3.48 -8.62 -13.40
C GLY A 5 -3.42 -10.15 -13.27
N ARG A 6 -2.20 -10.69 -13.14
CA ARG A 6 -1.98 -12.12 -12.90
C ARG A 6 -2.22 -12.41 -11.42
N ARG A 7 -3.49 -12.62 -11.04
CA ARG A 7 -3.78 -13.51 -9.90
C ARG A 7 -3.23 -14.89 -10.25
N ILE A 8 -2.33 -15.40 -9.42
CA ILE A 8 -1.64 -16.68 -9.67
C ILE A 8 -2.63 -17.82 -9.45
N LEU A 9 -3.31 -18.23 -10.52
CA LEU A 9 -3.91 -19.55 -10.62
C LEU A 9 -2.75 -20.56 -10.74
N SER A 10 -2.35 -21.14 -9.60
CA SER A 10 -1.28 -22.13 -9.55
C SER A 10 -1.76 -23.48 -10.11
N GLY A 11 -1.54 -23.67 -11.42
CA GLY A 11 -1.61 -24.95 -12.12
C GLY A 11 -0.21 -25.55 -12.33
N SER A 12 -0.05 -26.82 -11.98
CA SER A 12 1.20 -27.60 -11.90
C SER A 12 1.79 -28.02 -13.26
N ALA A 13 3.12 -27.99 -13.41
CA ALA A 13 3.88 -28.94 -14.27
C ALA A 13 5.39 -28.92 -13.92
N ARG A 14 5.97 -30.08 -13.58
CA ARG A 14 7.43 -30.29 -13.49
C ARG A 14 7.84 -31.46 -14.39
N GLN A 15 8.88 -31.27 -15.21
CA GLN A 15 9.61 -32.33 -15.93
C GLN A 15 11.00 -32.54 -15.28
N PRO A 16 11.56 -33.76 -15.27
CA PRO A 16 12.99 -33.96 -15.00
C PRO A 16 13.77 -34.61 -16.17
N ARG A 17 15.01 -34.13 -16.36
CA ARG A 17 16.08 -34.68 -17.22
C ARG A 17 16.79 -35.89 -16.57
N PRO A 18 17.56 -36.73 -17.32
CA PRO A 18 17.90 -38.10 -16.93
C PRO A 18 19.42 -38.36 -16.66
N SER A 19 19.75 -39.64 -16.37
CA SER A 19 21.07 -40.35 -16.34
C SER A 19 21.74 -40.53 -14.95
N THR A 20 22.33 -41.67 -14.51
CA THR A 20 22.88 -42.90 -15.16
C THR A 20 23.17 -44.06 -14.16
N THR A 21 22.75 -45.30 -14.49
CA THR A 21 23.42 -46.65 -14.35
C THR A 21 23.62 -47.37 -12.98
N PRO A 22 23.86 -48.72 -12.94
CA PRO A 22 23.05 -49.80 -13.54
C PRO A 22 22.88 -51.09 -12.67
N SER A 23 21.88 -51.89 -13.07
CA SER A 23 21.83 -53.37 -13.07
C SER A 23 21.65 -54.19 -11.78
N SER A 24 20.46 -54.79 -11.67
CA SER A 24 20.38 -56.26 -11.65
C SER A 24 19.03 -56.77 -12.14
N ALA A 25 19.11 -57.82 -12.96
CA ALA A 25 18.05 -58.45 -13.71
C ALA A 25 16.88 -58.91 -12.82
N ARG A 26 15.65 -58.51 -13.18
CA ARG A 26 14.39 -59.22 -12.95
C ARG A 26 13.34 -58.71 -13.93
N GLN A 27 12.56 -59.67 -14.43
CA GLN A 27 11.52 -59.58 -15.46
C GLN A 27 10.81 -58.23 -15.61
N ASP A 28 10.88 -57.75 -16.84
CA ASP A 28 10.29 -56.56 -17.41
C ASP A 28 8.75 -56.62 -17.39
N ARG A 29 8.13 -56.12 -16.31
CA ARG A 29 6.76 -55.60 -16.35
C ARG A 29 6.88 -54.08 -16.41
N ARG A 30 6.75 -53.56 -17.62
CA ARG A 30 6.70 -52.13 -17.96
C ARG A 30 5.88 -51.36 -16.93
N SER A 31 6.56 -50.65 -16.04
CA SER A 31 5.98 -49.60 -15.21
C SER A 31 5.72 -48.40 -16.10
N GLY A 32 4.55 -48.37 -16.74
CA GLY A 32 4.00 -47.13 -17.28
C GLY A 32 3.86 -46.07 -16.19
N PRO A 33 3.63 -44.80 -16.54
CA PRO A 33 3.28 -43.78 -15.55
C PRO A 33 2.15 -44.33 -14.68
N LEU A 34 2.28 -44.24 -13.35
CA LEU A 34 1.18 -44.56 -12.45
C LEU A 34 0.07 -43.54 -12.75
N GLU A 35 -0.85 -43.93 -13.63
CA GLU A 35 -2.04 -43.17 -13.93
C GLU A 35 -2.86 -43.16 -12.64
N MET A 36 -2.87 -42.01 -11.96
CA MET A 36 -3.68 -41.87 -10.75
C MET A 36 -5.14 -42.08 -11.14
N PRO A 37 -5.94 -42.75 -10.30
CA PRO A 37 -7.38 -42.87 -10.53
C PRO A 37 -8.00 -41.50 -10.79
N GLU A 38 -9.01 -41.47 -11.65
CA GLU A 38 -9.81 -40.27 -11.88
C GLU A 38 -10.40 -39.80 -10.54
N TYR A 39 -10.36 -38.49 -10.29
CA TYR A 39 -10.82 -37.93 -9.03
C TYR A 39 -12.33 -38.15 -8.88
N GLU A 40 -12.72 -38.90 -7.86
CA GLU A 40 -14.12 -39.06 -7.48
C GLU A 40 -14.51 -37.99 -6.45
N PRO A 41 -15.56 -37.19 -6.72
CA PRO A 41 -16.04 -36.19 -5.78
C PRO A 41 -16.56 -36.85 -4.50
N PRO A 42 -16.55 -36.14 -3.35
CA PRO A 42 -17.00 -36.70 -2.10
C PRO A 42 -18.48 -37.07 -2.15
N SER A 43 -18.82 -38.28 -1.69
CA SER A 43 -20.21 -38.76 -1.57
C SER A 43 -20.88 -38.35 -0.25
N CYS A 44 -20.09 -38.00 0.77
CA CYS A 44 -20.58 -37.61 2.08
C CYS A 44 -20.10 -36.20 2.47
N PRO A 45 -20.92 -35.43 3.21
CA PRO A 45 -20.53 -34.13 3.70
C PRO A 45 -19.39 -34.22 4.72
N LEU A 46 -18.63 -33.13 4.85
CA LEU A 46 -17.55 -33.03 5.82
C LEU A 46 -18.06 -33.13 7.27
N ASP A 47 -17.33 -33.89 8.08
CA ASP A 47 -17.61 -34.04 9.50
C ASP A 47 -17.40 -32.72 10.26
N GLY A 48 -18.09 -32.57 11.39
CA GLY A 48 -18.07 -31.34 12.17
C GLY A 48 -16.68 -30.95 12.70
N ARG A 49 -15.74 -31.90 12.89
CA ARG A 49 -14.37 -31.58 13.30
C ARG A 49 -13.58 -31.01 12.13
N SER A 50 -13.76 -31.55 10.93
CA SER A 50 -13.12 -31.02 9.72
C SER A 50 -13.64 -29.64 9.33
N ARG A 51 -14.95 -29.38 9.46
CA ARG A 51 -15.51 -28.03 9.27
C ARG A 51 -14.91 -26.99 10.23
N ARG A 52 -14.72 -27.34 11.51
CA ARG A 52 -14.05 -26.45 12.47
C ARG A 52 -12.59 -26.18 12.10
N LYS A 53 -11.86 -27.18 11.62
CA LYS A 53 -10.47 -26.99 11.17
C LYS A 53 -10.38 -26.02 9.98
N ILE A 54 -11.37 -26.00 9.09
CA ILE A 54 -11.44 -25.03 7.99
C ILE A 54 -11.62 -23.61 8.54
N LEU A 55 -12.49 -23.42 9.55
CA LEU A 55 -12.64 -22.14 10.22
C LEU A 55 -11.35 -21.71 10.94
N ASP A 56 -10.63 -22.65 11.55
CA ASP A 56 -9.33 -22.35 12.17
C ASP A 56 -8.32 -21.80 11.14
N LEU A 57 -8.40 -22.21 9.86
CA LEU A 57 -7.57 -21.64 8.79
C LEU A 57 -7.82 -20.14 8.62
N ALA A 58 -9.07 -19.68 8.75
CA ALA A 58 -9.44 -18.27 8.59
C ALA A 58 -8.89 -17.36 9.71
N SER A 59 -8.47 -17.95 10.84
CA SER A 59 -7.96 -17.24 12.01
C SER A 59 -6.46 -17.42 12.22
N GLN A 60 -5.75 -17.92 11.21
CA GLN A 60 -4.33 -18.24 11.34
C GLN A 60 -3.46 -17.01 11.58
N GLN A 61 -2.45 -17.20 12.42
CA GLN A 61 -1.43 -16.19 12.70
C GLN A 61 -0.66 -15.76 11.44
N LEU A 62 -0.57 -16.62 10.42
CA LEU A 62 0.14 -16.33 9.18
C LEU A 62 -0.57 -15.25 8.34
N SER A 63 -1.91 -15.28 8.22
CA SER A 63 -2.65 -14.24 7.50
C SER A 63 -2.53 -12.88 8.19
N ASN A 64 -2.45 -12.86 9.52
CA ASN A 64 -2.26 -11.63 10.28
C ASN A 64 -0.87 -11.04 10.05
N LYS A 65 0.18 -11.87 10.12
CA LYS A 65 1.55 -11.42 9.83
C LYS A 65 1.71 -10.91 8.41
N TYR A 66 1.08 -11.57 7.43
CA TYR A 66 1.12 -11.11 6.06
C TYR A 66 0.40 -9.77 5.88
N SER A 67 -0.78 -9.61 6.50
CA SER A 67 -1.49 -8.32 6.54
C SER A 67 -0.66 -7.20 7.20
N GLU A 68 0.04 -7.48 8.30
CA GLU A 68 0.96 -6.53 8.94
C GLU A 68 2.14 -6.14 8.03
N GLN A 69 2.66 -7.11 7.27
CA GLN A 69 3.72 -6.86 6.27
C GLN A 69 3.22 -5.99 5.13
N LEU A 70 2.00 -6.24 4.61
CA LEU A 70 1.38 -5.43 3.57
C LEU A 70 1.17 -3.98 4.04
N ALA A 71 0.70 -3.78 5.27
CA ALA A 71 0.58 -2.44 5.87
C ALA A 71 1.94 -1.75 6.01
N SER A 72 2.98 -2.51 6.38
CA SER A 72 4.35 -1.99 6.49
C SER A 72 4.94 -1.62 5.13
N THR A 73 4.71 -2.42 4.08
CA THR A 73 5.17 -2.12 2.73
C THR A 73 4.49 -0.87 2.18
N LEU A 74 3.19 -0.71 2.42
CA LEU A 74 2.45 0.49 2.01
C LEU A 74 3.07 1.76 2.60
N LYS A 75 3.34 1.74 3.91
CA LYS A 75 4.00 2.85 4.60
C LYS A 75 5.40 3.16 4.04
N LEU A 76 6.20 2.14 3.73
CA LEU A 76 7.53 2.35 3.16
C LEU A 76 7.48 2.95 1.75
N LEU A 77 6.49 2.54 0.93
CA LEU A 77 6.27 3.14 -0.39
C LEU A 77 5.84 4.61 -0.28
N GLU A 78 4.93 4.92 0.65
CA GLU A 78 4.52 6.29 0.96
C GLU A 78 5.70 7.17 1.39
N GLU A 79 6.51 6.69 2.35
CA GLU A 79 7.70 7.39 2.82
C GLU A 79 8.71 7.59 1.70
N GLY A 80 8.94 6.58 0.86
CA GLY A 80 9.84 6.66 -0.29
C GLY A 80 9.42 7.73 -1.31
N VAL A 81 8.14 7.72 -1.73
CA VAL A 81 7.61 8.71 -2.67
C VAL A 81 7.68 10.11 -2.09
N ARG A 82 7.29 10.27 -0.82
CA ARG A 82 7.37 11.54 -0.10
C ARG A 82 8.80 12.08 -0.08
N ASP A 83 9.75 11.27 0.39
CA ASP A 83 11.13 11.72 0.61
C ASP A 83 11.83 12.06 -0.72
N ILE A 84 11.56 11.31 -1.80
CA ILE A 84 12.13 11.59 -3.12
C ILE A 84 11.57 12.91 -3.67
N ASN A 85 10.26 13.13 -3.57
CA ASN A 85 9.62 14.34 -4.06
C ASN A 85 9.98 15.58 -3.22
N ASP A 86 10.05 15.44 -1.89
CA ASP A 86 10.50 16.50 -0.98
C ASP A 86 11.93 16.95 -1.34
N ASN A 87 12.86 15.99 -1.45
CA ASN A 87 14.25 16.29 -1.81
C ASN A 87 14.38 16.98 -3.16
N TYR A 88 13.55 16.59 -4.14
CA TYR A 88 13.54 17.23 -5.45
C TYR A 88 12.98 18.66 -5.39
N ALA A 89 11.87 18.86 -4.68
CA ALA A 89 11.26 20.17 -4.47
C ALA A 89 12.21 21.12 -3.72
N ASP A 90 12.86 20.64 -2.66
CA ASP A 90 13.87 21.38 -1.89
C ASP A 90 15.04 21.82 -2.77
N ARG A 91 15.61 20.91 -3.57
CA ARG A 91 16.74 21.22 -4.46
C ARG A 91 16.34 22.23 -5.55
N LYS A 92 15.13 22.08 -6.11
CA LYS A 92 14.58 23.03 -7.07
C LYS A 92 14.38 24.41 -6.45
N HIS A 93 13.86 24.48 -5.22
CA HIS A 93 13.70 25.72 -4.48
C HIS A 93 15.05 26.39 -4.19
N LYS A 94 16.02 25.63 -3.68
CA LYS A 94 17.39 26.13 -3.44
C LYS A 94 18.04 26.66 -4.72
N LEU A 95 17.89 25.96 -5.84
CA LEU A 95 18.42 26.44 -7.13
C LEU A 95 17.79 27.78 -7.52
N LYS A 96 16.48 27.91 -7.31
CA LYS A 96 15.76 29.15 -7.58
C LYS A 96 16.21 30.29 -6.67
N THR A 97 16.45 30.05 -5.38
CA THR A 97 16.95 31.10 -4.48
C THR A 97 18.36 31.55 -4.85
N PHE A 98 19.25 30.65 -5.29
CA PHE A 98 20.56 31.04 -5.84
C PHE A 98 20.42 31.91 -7.10
N GLN A 99 19.52 31.54 -8.02
CA GLN A 99 19.24 32.30 -9.23
C GLN A 99 18.66 33.69 -8.92
N ASP A 100 17.68 33.76 -8.01
CA ASP A 100 17.04 35.00 -7.57
C ASP A 100 18.09 35.93 -6.90
N LYS A 101 18.92 35.41 -5.98
CA LYS A 101 20.03 36.17 -5.36
C LYS A 101 21.05 36.69 -6.38
N ARG A 102 21.37 35.92 -7.43
CA ARG A 102 22.27 36.41 -8.50
C ARG A 102 21.63 37.57 -9.26
N ARG A 103 20.35 37.44 -9.61
CA ARG A 103 19.59 38.47 -10.32
C ARG A 103 19.48 39.76 -9.51
N GLU A 104 19.28 39.65 -8.20
CA GLU A 104 19.26 40.80 -7.27
C GLU A 104 20.60 41.53 -7.19
N LYS A 105 21.72 40.79 -7.27
CA LYS A 105 23.09 41.36 -7.33
C LYS A 105 23.42 41.98 -8.71
N GLY A 106 22.47 42.01 -9.64
CA GLY A 106 22.65 42.59 -10.97
C GLY A 106 23.35 41.67 -11.97
N GLY A 107 23.54 40.39 -11.63
CA GLY A 107 24.06 39.39 -12.57
C GLY A 107 23.01 39.00 -13.60
N GLY A 108 23.39 38.97 -14.87
CA GLY A 108 22.57 38.52 -15.98
C GLY A 108 22.53 37.00 -16.11
N ASP A 109 21.66 36.48 -16.98
CA ASP A 109 21.58 35.05 -17.28
C ASP A 109 22.85 34.51 -17.98
N ASP A 110 23.69 35.41 -18.52
CA ASP A 110 24.97 35.09 -19.18
C ASP A 110 26.18 35.05 -18.21
N ASP A 111 26.02 35.48 -16.96
CA ASP A 111 27.11 35.47 -15.97
C ASP A 111 27.40 34.05 -15.47
N GLU A 112 28.68 33.74 -15.27
CA GLU A 112 29.09 32.38 -14.89
C GLU A 112 28.51 31.99 -13.52
N PRO A 113 27.76 30.88 -13.42
CA PRO A 113 27.27 30.40 -12.15
C PRO A 113 28.38 29.99 -11.19
N SER A 114 28.15 30.24 -9.90
CA SER A 114 28.96 29.64 -8.84
C SER A 114 29.01 28.13 -9.01
N GLU A 115 30.15 27.51 -8.66
CA GLU A 115 30.33 26.07 -8.70
C GLU A 115 29.20 25.33 -7.98
N GLN A 116 28.79 25.82 -6.80
CA GLN A 116 27.68 25.27 -6.03
C GLN A 116 26.35 25.28 -6.81
N GLU A 117 26.08 26.36 -7.54
CA GLU A 117 24.88 26.46 -8.38
C GLU A 117 24.94 25.50 -9.57
N ARG A 118 26.12 25.32 -10.17
CA ARG A 118 26.32 24.36 -11.27
C ARG A 118 26.06 22.93 -10.81
N VAL A 119 26.64 22.54 -9.67
CA VAL A 119 26.44 21.22 -9.06
C VAL A 119 24.97 21.00 -8.71
N LEU A 120 24.30 21.99 -8.12
CA LEU A 120 22.90 21.90 -7.78
C LEU A 120 22.00 21.80 -9.03
N LYS A 121 22.30 22.58 -10.07
CA LYS A 121 21.60 22.52 -11.37
C LYS A 121 21.72 21.14 -12.01
N ASP A 122 22.92 20.57 -12.04
CA ASP A 122 23.15 19.21 -12.55
C ASP A 122 22.37 18.17 -11.73
N ALA A 123 22.37 18.28 -10.40
CA ALA A 123 21.59 17.38 -9.54
C ALA A 123 20.07 17.50 -9.78
N VAL A 124 19.55 18.72 -9.96
CA VAL A 124 18.12 18.95 -10.29
C VAL A 124 17.78 18.36 -11.66
N LEU A 125 18.64 18.53 -12.65
CA LEU A 125 18.44 17.96 -13.99
C LEU A 125 18.41 16.43 -13.97
N LYS A 126 19.29 15.79 -13.20
CA LYS A 126 19.29 14.33 -13.02
C LYS A 126 18.01 13.82 -12.35
N LEU A 127 17.50 14.55 -11.36
CA LEU A 127 16.28 14.16 -10.65
C LEU A 127 15.01 14.44 -11.47
N ARG A 128 15.03 15.37 -12.42
CA ARG A 128 13.85 15.79 -13.20
C ARG A 128 13.11 14.62 -13.83
N ASP A 129 13.84 13.66 -14.38
CA ASP A 129 13.27 12.56 -15.14
C ASP A 129 13.12 11.30 -14.26
N VAL A 130 14.04 11.07 -13.31
CA VAL A 130 14.05 9.89 -12.42
C VAL A 130 12.95 9.95 -11.35
N VAL A 131 12.66 11.15 -10.81
CA VAL A 131 11.67 11.28 -9.73
C VAL A 131 10.25 10.94 -10.20
N PRO A 132 9.76 11.46 -11.34
CA PRO A 132 8.45 11.05 -11.87
C PRO A 132 8.36 9.55 -12.17
N GLU A 133 9.42 8.95 -12.74
CA GLU A 133 9.48 7.52 -13.05
C GLU A 133 9.34 6.66 -11.78
N LEU A 134 10.21 6.88 -10.78
CA LEU A 134 10.14 6.15 -9.51
C LEU A 134 8.84 6.39 -8.75
N THR A 135 8.26 7.58 -8.89
CA THR A 135 6.97 7.89 -8.27
C THR A 135 5.84 7.12 -8.93
N ALA A 136 5.83 7.00 -10.26
CA ALA A 136 4.84 6.21 -11.00
C ALA A 136 4.96 4.71 -10.68
N GLU A 137 6.18 4.17 -10.63
CA GLU A 137 6.42 2.77 -10.25
C GLU A 137 5.96 2.48 -8.82
N SER A 138 6.25 3.40 -7.89
CA SER A 138 5.80 3.27 -6.51
C SER A 138 4.28 3.36 -6.39
N GLU A 139 3.62 4.19 -7.20
CA GLU A 139 2.17 4.31 -7.22
C GLU A 139 1.49 3.04 -7.75
N GLU A 140 2.03 2.42 -8.79
CA GLU A 140 1.58 1.11 -9.26
C GLU A 140 1.77 0.04 -8.17
N ALA A 141 2.93 0.01 -7.50
CA ALA A 141 3.18 -0.91 -6.40
C ALA A 141 2.22 -0.69 -5.20
N VAL A 142 1.81 0.55 -4.93
CA VAL A 142 0.78 0.86 -3.91
C VAL A 142 -0.57 0.23 -4.28
N ARG A 143 -0.97 0.31 -5.56
CA ARG A 143 -2.19 -0.37 -6.04
C ARG A 143 -2.10 -1.88 -5.87
N ASP A 144 -0.97 -2.49 -6.22
CA ASP A 144 -0.74 -3.92 -6.04
C ASP A 144 -0.84 -4.35 -4.56
N VAL A 145 -0.26 -3.57 -3.64
CA VAL A 145 -0.35 -3.84 -2.20
C VAL A 145 -1.80 -3.76 -1.71
N ILE A 146 -2.58 -2.80 -2.18
CA ILE A 146 -4.01 -2.69 -1.86
C ILE A 146 -4.78 -3.90 -2.39
N ASP A 147 -4.50 -4.32 -3.62
CA ASP A 147 -5.12 -5.51 -4.22
C ASP A 147 -4.81 -6.76 -3.39
N TRP A 148 -3.57 -6.92 -2.90
CA TRP A 148 -3.18 -8.01 -2.00
C TRP A 148 -3.86 -7.92 -0.63
N GLN A 149 -4.06 -6.72 -0.09
CA GLN A 149 -4.80 -6.54 1.17
C GLN A 149 -6.26 -6.99 1.03
N VAL A 150 -6.90 -6.62 -0.09
CA VAL A 150 -8.26 -7.07 -0.40
C VAL A 150 -8.30 -8.58 -0.58
N GLU A 151 -7.35 -9.16 -1.31
CA GLU A 151 -7.28 -10.62 -1.50
C GLU A 151 -7.18 -11.38 -0.16
N VAL A 152 -6.37 -10.90 0.78
CA VAL A 152 -6.27 -11.51 2.12
C VAL A 152 -7.58 -11.42 2.90
N GLU A 153 -8.32 -10.32 2.80
CA GLU A 153 -9.63 -10.19 3.45
C GLU A 153 -10.72 -11.01 2.76
N ASP A 154 -10.70 -11.09 1.43
CA ASP A 154 -11.55 -11.95 0.62
C ASP A 154 -11.34 -13.41 1.00
N GLU A 155 -10.09 -13.87 1.15
CA GLU A 155 -9.78 -15.23 1.59
C GLU A 155 -10.36 -15.55 2.97
N LYS A 156 -10.25 -14.63 3.94
CA LYS A 156 -10.86 -14.80 5.26
C LYS A 156 -12.38 -14.87 5.17
N THR A 157 -12.98 -14.08 4.30
CA THR A 157 -14.43 -14.04 4.08
C THR A 157 -14.91 -15.31 3.39
N ALA A 158 -14.22 -15.76 2.35
CA ALA A 158 -14.50 -17.00 1.63
C ALA A 158 -14.44 -18.21 2.57
N LEU A 159 -13.43 -18.29 3.44
CA LEU A 159 -13.31 -19.41 4.40
C LEU A 159 -14.46 -19.44 5.42
N ARG A 160 -15.03 -18.29 5.79
CA ARG A 160 -16.22 -18.22 6.66
C ARG A 160 -17.49 -18.57 5.90
N GLU A 161 -17.61 -18.14 4.65
CA GLU A 161 -18.77 -18.45 3.80
C GLU A 161 -18.85 -19.93 3.44
N ILE A 162 -17.73 -20.58 3.12
CA ILE A 162 -17.76 -22.03 2.87
C ILE A 162 -18.16 -22.81 4.12
N GLN A 163 -17.91 -22.27 5.33
CA GLN A 163 -18.36 -22.93 6.56
C GLN A 163 -19.89 -23.02 6.59
N THR A 164 -20.58 -21.91 6.30
CA THR A 164 -22.04 -21.90 6.28
C THR A 164 -22.58 -22.81 5.19
N LEU A 165 -21.97 -22.78 3.98
CA LEU A 165 -22.36 -23.66 2.89
C LEU A 165 -22.16 -25.15 3.22
N LEU A 166 -21.07 -25.50 3.90
CA LEU A 166 -20.79 -26.88 4.33
C LEU A 166 -21.71 -27.35 5.47
N GLU A 167 -22.18 -26.43 6.32
CA GLU A 167 -23.18 -26.72 7.35
C GLU A 167 -24.56 -26.96 6.74
N ASP A 168 -24.93 -26.17 5.72
CA ASP A 168 -26.16 -26.35 4.97
C ASP A 168 -26.14 -27.65 4.15
N GLU A 169 -25.04 -27.94 3.45
CA GLU A 169 -24.85 -29.20 2.70
C GLU A 169 -24.97 -30.42 3.63
N ALA A 170 -24.36 -30.37 4.82
CA ALA A 170 -24.46 -31.44 5.78
C ALA A 170 -25.86 -31.61 6.37
N SER A 171 -26.56 -30.51 6.63
CA SER A 171 -27.94 -30.55 7.13
C SER A 171 -28.88 -31.12 6.08
N ALA A 172 -28.73 -30.72 4.82
CA ALA A 172 -29.50 -31.25 3.70
C ALA A 172 -29.25 -32.75 3.48
N ALA A 173 -27.99 -33.19 3.53
CA ALA A 173 -27.63 -34.61 3.44
C ALA A 173 -28.25 -35.43 4.58
N GLN A 174 -28.26 -34.90 5.80
CA GLN A 174 -28.89 -35.58 6.94
C GLN A 174 -30.41 -35.69 6.77
N ILE A 175 -31.08 -34.62 6.35
CA ILE A 175 -32.53 -34.65 6.06
C ILE A 175 -32.86 -35.66 4.96
N TYR A 176 -32.00 -35.78 3.93
CA TYR A 176 -32.18 -36.74 2.84
C TYR A 176 -32.08 -38.18 3.33
N LEU A 177 -31.08 -38.49 4.16
CA LEU A 177 -30.88 -39.82 4.75
C LEU A 177 -31.99 -40.17 5.74
N GLU A 178 -32.53 -39.21 6.49
CA GLU A 178 -33.69 -39.45 7.36
C GLU A 178 -35.00 -39.72 6.58
N ALA A 179 -35.10 -39.21 5.35
CA ALA A 179 -36.28 -39.35 4.49
C ALA A 179 -36.25 -40.58 3.57
N ASN A 180 -35.05 -41.08 3.22
CA ASN A 180 -34.84 -42.28 2.40
C ASN A 180 -34.25 -43.40 3.29
N ASN A 181 -34.13 -44.62 2.80
CA ASN A 181 -33.41 -45.63 3.58
C ASN A 181 -31.91 -45.28 3.58
N ASP A 182 -31.20 -45.57 4.68
CA ASP A 182 -29.77 -45.24 4.92
C ASP A 182 -28.77 -45.74 3.84
N ASP A 183 -29.24 -46.48 2.83
CA ASP A 183 -28.44 -47.06 1.75
C ASP A 183 -28.33 -46.15 0.50
N ASP A 184 -29.11 -45.05 0.41
CA ASP A 184 -29.06 -44.12 -0.73
C ASP A 184 -28.09 -42.95 -0.47
N ASP A 185 -27.11 -42.75 -1.37
CA ASP A 185 -26.18 -41.62 -1.28
C ASP A 185 -26.91 -40.27 -1.47
N PRO A 186 -26.66 -39.28 -0.59
CA PRO A 186 -27.27 -37.97 -0.74
C PRO A 186 -26.79 -37.28 -2.03
N PRO A 187 -27.70 -36.82 -2.90
CA PRO A 187 -27.32 -36.24 -4.18
C PRO A 187 -26.69 -34.85 -4.00
N GLY A 188 -25.54 -34.63 -4.65
CA GLY A 188 -25.03 -33.28 -4.92
C GLY A 188 -24.05 -32.67 -3.90
N VAL A 189 -23.32 -33.49 -3.14
CA VAL A 189 -22.21 -33.02 -2.29
C VAL A 189 -21.09 -32.45 -3.17
N LYS A 190 -20.86 -31.13 -3.10
CA LYS A 190 -19.85 -30.44 -3.93
C LYS A 190 -18.44 -30.55 -3.35
N GLY A 191 -18.35 -30.63 -2.02
CA GLY A 191 -17.09 -30.66 -1.27
C GLY A 191 -16.43 -29.28 -1.11
N ALA A 192 -15.64 -29.14 -0.04
CA ALA A 192 -15.07 -27.84 0.38
C ALA A 192 -14.17 -27.16 -0.66
N ARG A 193 -13.41 -27.94 -1.45
CA ARG A 193 -12.50 -27.37 -2.46
C ARG A 193 -13.26 -26.70 -3.60
N THR A 194 -14.34 -27.34 -4.06
CA THR A 194 -15.19 -26.83 -5.14
C THR A 194 -15.93 -25.57 -4.68
N LEU A 195 -16.53 -25.61 -3.48
CA LEU A 195 -17.18 -24.45 -2.89
C LEU A 195 -16.22 -23.28 -2.70
N LEU A 196 -15.00 -23.53 -2.22
CA LEU A 196 -13.99 -22.47 -2.07
C LEU A 196 -13.58 -21.88 -3.42
N ALA A 197 -13.48 -22.69 -4.47
CA ALA A 197 -13.16 -22.20 -5.81
C ALA A 197 -14.29 -21.33 -6.37
N GLU A 198 -15.55 -21.77 -6.24
CA GLU A 198 -16.74 -21.01 -6.67
C GLU A 198 -16.82 -19.65 -5.94
N VAL A 199 -16.64 -19.64 -4.61
CA VAL A 199 -16.66 -18.40 -3.81
C VAL A 199 -15.53 -17.45 -4.19
N ARG A 200 -14.30 -17.98 -4.37
CA ARG A 200 -13.15 -17.18 -4.80
C ARG A 200 -13.33 -16.58 -6.19
N GLU A 201 -13.90 -17.35 -7.12
CA GLU A 201 -14.17 -16.90 -8.48
C GLU A 201 -15.22 -15.77 -8.46
N ALA A 202 -16.33 -15.95 -7.75
CA ALA A 202 -17.36 -14.92 -7.60
C ALA A 202 -16.81 -13.62 -6.96
N GLN A 203 -16.00 -13.72 -5.91
CA GLN A 203 -15.33 -12.57 -5.30
C GLN A 203 -14.35 -11.89 -6.26
N ALA A 204 -13.59 -12.67 -7.03
CA ALA A 204 -12.66 -12.15 -8.03
C ALA A 204 -13.40 -11.42 -9.16
N GLU A 205 -14.53 -11.94 -9.63
CA GLU A 205 -15.38 -11.31 -10.64
C GLU A 205 -15.98 -10.00 -10.13
N ASP A 206 -16.55 -10.00 -8.91
CA ASP A 206 -17.06 -8.78 -8.27
C ASP A 206 -15.97 -7.71 -8.17
N TYR A 207 -14.79 -8.09 -7.69
CA TYR A 207 -13.67 -7.17 -7.57
C TYR A 207 -13.18 -6.66 -8.93
N ASN A 208 -13.06 -7.53 -9.93
CA ASN A 208 -12.62 -7.16 -11.27
C ASN A 208 -13.63 -6.30 -12.04
N SER A 209 -14.92 -6.39 -11.69
CA SER A 209 -15.96 -5.54 -12.27
C SER A 209 -15.90 -4.08 -11.78
N LYS A 210 -15.22 -3.82 -10.65
CA LYS A 210 -15.08 -2.49 -10.07
C LYS A 210 -14.16 -1.61 -10.89
N SER A 211 -14.53 -0.33 -11.02
CA SER A 211 -13.67 0.68 -11.66
C SER A 211 -12.46 1.01 -10.79
N MET A 212 -11.41 1.61 -11.38
CA MET A 212 -10.23 2.08 -10.66
C MET A 212 -10.60 3.03 -9.50
N TYR A 213 -11.58 3.92 -9.73
CA TYR A 213 -12.10 4.80 -8.70
C TYR A 213 -12.72 4.03 -7.53
N GLN A 214 -13.51 2.99 -7.80
CA GLN A 214 -14.12 2.18 -6.74
C GLN A 214 -13.08 1.37 -5.96
N LYS A 215 -12.03 0.90 -6.63
CA LYS A 215 -10.94 0.13 -5.99
C LYS A 215 -10.04 1.00 -5.13
N TYR A 216 -9.60 2.14 -5.66
CA TYR A 216 -8.53 2.94 -5.06
C TYR A 216 -9.00 4.33 -4.63
N GLY A 217 -9.85 5.00 -5.42
CA GLY A 217 -10.33 6.36 -5.13
C GLY A 217 -11.15 6.47 -3.84
N LEU A 218 -11.77 5.38 -3.40
CA LEU A 218 -12.49 5.29 -2.12
C LEU A 218 -11.64 4.69 -0.98
N ASN A 219 -10.43 4.20 -1.27
CA ASN A 219 -9.56 3.60 -0.28
C ASN A 219 -8.80 4.70 0.48
N ASN A 220 -8.98 4.74 1.82
CA ASN A 220 -8.37 5.75 2.68
C ASN A 220 -6.83 5.76 2.58
N ASP A 221 -6.20 4.60 2.45
CA ASP A 221 -4.75 4.50 2.40
C ASP A 221 -4.24 5.03 1.05
N TYR A 222 -4.94 4.75 -0.04
CA TYR A 222 -4.63 5.33 -1.36
C TYR A 222 -4.82 6.85 -1.39
N ILE A 223 -5.92 7.35 -0.79
CA ILE A 223 -6.17 8.79 -0.63
C ILE A 223 -5.05 9.44 0.19
N HIS A 224 -4.61 8.77 1.26
CA HIS A 224 -3.51 9.25 2.09
C HIS A 224 -2.20 9.32 1.29
N PHE A 225 -1.84 8.26 0.56
CA PHE A 225 -0.70 8.23 -0.35
C PHE A 225 -0.74 9.38 -1.37
N LYS A 226 -1.87 9.60 -2.06
CA LYS A 226 -2.02 10.70 -3.03
C LYS A 226 -1.90 12.07 -2.36
N GLY A 227 -2.45 12.21 -1.15
CA GLY A 227 -2.27 13.37 -0.31
C GLY A 227 -0.79 13.64 -0.01
N MET A 228 -0.04 12.59 0.34
CA MET A 228 1.37 12.69 0.73
C MET A 228 2.26 13.06 -0.44
N TRP A 229 2.03 12.43 -1.58
CA TRP A 229 2.71 12.79 -2.80
C TRP A 229 2.41 14.24 -3.22
N HIS A 230 1.13 14.64 -3.24
CA HIS A 230 0.74 16.01 -3.59
C HIS A 230 1.38 17.04 -2.67
N ASP A 231 1.40 16.76 -1.37
CA ASP A 231 2.00 17.59 -0.34
C ASP A 231 3.50 17.81 -0.57
N ALA A 232 4.21 16.74 -0.92
CA ALA A 232 5.66 16.78 -1.17
C ALA A 232 6.01 17.60 -2.42
N VAL A 233 5.23 17.45 -3.49
CA VAL A 233 5.44 18.20 -4.75
C VAL A 233 5.20 19.71 -4.56
N HIS A 234 4.25 20.08 -3.70
CA HIS A 234 3.86 21.48 -3.48
C HIS A 234 4.42 22.07 -2.19
N SER A 235 5.47 21.44 -1.62
CA SER A 235 6.08 21.87 -0.35
C SER A 235 6.57 23.32 -0.35
N HIS A 236 7.06 23.81 -1.51
CA HIS A 236 7.58 25.17 -1.73
C HIS A 236 6.73 25.99 -2.72
N SER A 237 5.43 25.74 -2.83
CA SER A 237 4.58 26.59 -3.68
C SER A 237 4.67 28.05 -3.21
N LYS A 238 4.89 28.99 -4.14
CA LYS A 238 4.92 30.44 -3.85
C LYS A 238 3.54 31.00 -3.51
N GLU A 239 2.48 30.25 -3.82
CA GLU A 239 1.12 30.62 -3.46
C GLU A 239 0.96 30.53 -1.94
N GLU A 240 0.33 31.55 -1.34
CA GLU A 240 0.04 31.63 0.11
C GLU A 240 -0.72 30.39 0.62
N LYS A 241 -1.36 29.66 -0.30
CA LYS A 241 -1.97 28.37 -0.05
C LYS A 241 -1.55 27.36 -1.12
N ALA A 242 -1.02 26.21 -0.71
CA ALA A 242 -0.78 25.09 -1.61
C ALA A 242 -2.11 24.65 -2.29
N PRO A 243 -2.09 24.28 -3.57
CA PRO A 243 -3.27 23.78 -4.26
C PRO A 243 -3.95 22.66 -3.46
N PRO A 244 -5.31 22.61 -3.41
CA PRO A 244 -5.99 21.49 -2.79
C PRO A 244 -5.75 20.21 -3.61
N LEU A 245 -5.68 19.07 -2.93
CA LEU A 245 -5.61 17.77 -3.59
C LEU A 245 -6.82 17.63 -4.54
N PRO A 246 -6.63 17.29 -5.82
CA PRO A 246 -7.72 17.12 -6.75
C PRO A 246 -8.64 15.97 -6.30
N ASP A 247 -9.92 16.06 -6.66
CA ASP A 247 -10.89 15.02 -6.35
C ASP A 247 -10.44 13.65 -6.89
N ALA A 248 -10.76 12.59 -6.13
CA ALA A 248 -10.34 11.23 -6.43
C ALA A 248 -10.82 10.72 -7.79
N THR A 249 -11.94 11.27 -8.27
CA THR A 249 -12.48 11.00 -9.61
C THR A 249 -11.48 11.38 -10.72
N LYS A 250 -10.68 12.44 -10.52
CA LYS A 250 -9.73 12.95 -11.51
C LYS A 250 -8.42 12.15 -11.54
N TRP A 251 -8.16 11.27 -10.58
CA TRP A 251 -6.91 10.51 -10.52
C TRP A 251 -6.80 9.38 -11.56
N PHE A 252 -7.92 8.98 -12.15
CA PHE A 252 -8.02 7.79 -13.02
C PHE A 252 -8.54 8.10 -14.43
N SER A 253 -8.53 9.37 -14.84
CA SER A 253 -8.91 9.75 -16.21
C SER A 253 -7.96 9.11 -17.24
N GLN A 254 -8.52 8.71 -18.39
CA GLN A 254 -7.83 8.00 -19.48
C GLN A 254 -6.56 8.72 -19.97
N ASP A 255 -6.55 10.04 -19.86
CA ASP A 255 -5.37 10.87 -20.01
C ASP A 255 -4.67 10.93 -18.64
N GLY A 256 -3.83 9.92 -18.38
CA GLY A 256 -2.88 9.91 -17.26
C GLY A 256 -1.78 10.98 -17.42
N ASP A 257 -2.14 12.16 -17.90
CA ASP A 257 -1.29 13.32 -18.04
C ASP A 257 -1.68 14.30 -16.93
N GLY A 258 -0.69 14.69 -16.12
CA GLY A 258 -0.73 15.97 -15.41
C GLY A 258 -0.60 17.14 -16.40
N GLY A 259 -1.29 17.04 -17.54
CA GLY A 259 -1.35 18.00 -18.61
C GLY A 259 -2.44 18.98 -18.27
N ALA A 260 -2.04 20.23 -18.16
CA ALA A 260 -2.95 21.36 -18.23
C ALA A 260 -3.79 21.24 -19.53
N ASP A 261 -4.99 20.68 -19.43
CA ASP A 261 -6.04 20.94 -20.40
C ASP A 261 -7.01 21.94 -19.78
N ASP A 262 -6.95 23.12 -20.38
CA ASP A 262 -7.63 24.34 -20.06
C ASP A 262 -9.02 24.26 -20.71
N SER A 263 -9.99 23.70 -20.00
CA SER A 263 -11.40 23.85 -20.37
C SER A 263 -12.36 23.61 -19.20
N ASP A 264 -12.80 24.75 -18.68
CA ASP A 264 -14.13 25.05 -18.15
C ASP A 264 -14.67 24.15 -17.02
N GLU A 265 -14.25 24.47 -15.79
CA GLU A 265 -15.12 24.60 -14.62
C GLU A 265 -14.36 25.32 -13.47
N ASP A 266 -14.24 26.65 -13.59
CA ASP A 266 -13.70 27.54 -12.56
C ASP A 266 -14.64 27.63 -11.34
N LEU A 267 -14.62 26.59 -10.52
CA LEU A 267 -14.97 26.70 -9.11
C LEU A 267 -13.66 26.84 -8.34
N ILE A 268 -13.11 28.05 -8.38
CA ILE A 268 -12.01 28.47 -7.51
C ILE A 268 -12.53 28.36 -6.08
N VAL A 269 -12.28 27.22 -5.43
CA VAL A 269 -12.52 27.07 -4.01
C VAL A 269 -11.60 28.06 -3.33
N ALA A 270 -12.17 29.19 -2.91
CA ALA A 270 -11.47 30.19 -2.12
C ALA A 270 -10.73 29.46 -1.01
N GLY A 271 -9.43 29.71 -0.92
CA GLY A 271 -8.56 29.02 0.02
C GLY A 271 -9.04 29.21 1.45
N GLU A 272 -9.81 28.26 1.99
CA GLU A 272 -10.19 28.26 3.40
C GLU A 272 -8.94 28.24 4.29
N VAL A 273 -8.82 29.22 5.19
CA VAL A 273 -7.77 29.26 6.21
C VAL A 273 -8.08 28.14 7.20
N GLN A 274 -7.33 27.04 7.11
CA GLN A 274 -7.51 25.91 8.02
C GLN A 274 -6.90 26.26 9.37
N ASP A 275 -7.74 26.40 10.41
CA ASP A 275 -7.26 26.52 11.78
C ASP A 275 -6.70 25.17 12.24
N TYR A 276 -5.44 25.17 12.68
CA TYR A 276 -4.73 23.99 13.17
C TYR A 276 -4.93 23.73 14.67
N ARG A 277 -5.78 24.52 15.34
CA ARG A 277 -6.19 24.26 16.72
C ARG A 277 -7.16 23.09 16.82
N CYS A 278 -6.92 22.24 17.80
CA CYS A 278 -7.80 21.13 18.14
C CYS A 278 -9.14 21.67 18.66
N PRO A 279 -10.29 21.26 18.10
CA PRO A 279 -11.61 21.72 18.55
C PRO A 279 -11.98 21.21 19.96
N LEU A 280 -11.27 20.21 20.49
CA LEU A 280 -11.51 19.64 21.82
C LEU A 280 -10.61 20.25 22.91
N SER A 281 -9.32 20.47 22.64
CA SER A 281 -8.36 21.02 23.61
C SER A 281 -8.06 22.51 23.42
N MET A 282 -8.44 23.10 22.29
CA MET A 282 -8.13 24.48 21.88
C MET A 282 -6.62 24.78 21.73
N VAL A 283 -5.77 23.76 21.76
CA VAL A 283 -4.32 23.86 21.55
C VAL A 283 -3.99 23.51 20.10
N VAL A 284 -2.91 24.09 19.54
CA VAL A 284 -2.37 23.66 18.24
C VAL A 284 -2.04 22.17 18.31
N MET A 285 -2.50 21.40 17.33
CA MET A 285 -2.30 19.95 17.34
C MET A 285 -0.83 19.58 17.13
N GLU A 286 -0.30 18.69 17.97
CA GLU A 286 1.02 18.07 17.80
C GLU A 286 0.88 16.66 17.22
N GLU A 287 -0.07 15.88 17.75
CA GLU A 287 -0.41 14.56 17.26
C GLU A 287 -1.88 14.52 16.78
N PRO A 288 -2.19 15.02 15.57
CA PRO A 288 -3.54 15.00 15.04
C PRO A 288 -3.97 13.56 14.71
N TYR A 289 -5.11 13.15 15.27
CA TYR A 289 -5.81 11.92 14.94
C TYR A 289 -7.12 12.25 14.24
N THR A 290 -7.29 11.73 13.03
CA THR A 290 -8.47 11.94 12.19
C THR A 290 -9.34 10.69 12.19
N SER A 291 -10.66 10.87 12.18
CA SER A 291 -11.61 9.74 12.15
C SER A 291 -11.85 9.23 10.73
N LYS A 292 -12.01 7.91 10.59
CA LYS A 292 -12.45 7.26 9.33
C LYS A 292 -13.95 7.45 9.09
N VAL A 293 -14.73 7.71 10.15
CA VAL A 293 -16.19 7.86 10.09
C VAL A 293 -16.58 9.32 9.80
N CYS A 294 -15.88 10.27 10.41
CA CYS A 294 -16.05 11.71 10.21
C CYS A 294 -14.73 12.37 9.84
N LYS A 295 -14.72 13.38 8.98
CA LYS A 295 -13.49 14.07 8.52
C LYS A 295 -12.93 15.06 9.57
N HIS A 296 -13.06 14.75 10.86
CA HIS A 296 -12.66 15.63 11.96
C HIS A 296 -11.37 15.12 12.62
N SER A 297 -10.47 16.06 12.87
CA SER A 297 -9.15 15.83 13.45
C SER A 297 -9.07 16.42 14.86
N PHE A 298 -8.42 15.69 15.77
CA PHE A 298 -8.28 16.08 17.17
C PHE A 298 -6.87 15.76 17.66
N GLU A 299 -6.43 16.47 18.70
CA GLU A 299 -5.20 16.13 19.41
C GLU A 299 -5.32 14.76 20.10
N LYS A 300 -4.32 13.90 19.92
CA LYS A 300 -4.31 12.50 20.41
C LYS A 300 -4.65 12.40 21.89
N LEU A 301 -3.97 13.17 22.74
CA LEU A 301 -4.19 13.11 24.19
C LEU A 301 -5.64 13.44 24.54
N ALA A 302 -6.20 14.47 23.91
CA ALA A 302 -7.57 14.93 24.16
C ALA A 302 -8.62 13.90 23.69
N ILE A 303 -8.50 13.38 22.47
CA ILE A 303 -9.48 12.44 21.94
C ILE A 303 -9.40 11.05 22.61
N MET A 304 -8.20 10.62 22.99
CA MET A 304 -7.99 9.36 23.72
C MET A 304 -8.48 9.42 25.16
N GLU A 305 -8.55 10.61 25.76
CA GLU A 305 -9.23 10.81 27.04
C GLU A 305 -10.75 10.82 26.88
N TYR A 306 -11.26 11.45 25.83
CA TYR A 306 -12.69 11.57 25.56
C TYR A 306 -13.38 10.23 25.23
N LEU A 307 -12.73 9.38 24.42
CA LEU A 307 -13.26 8.08 24.00
C LEU A 307 -13.02 7.00 25.05
N PRO A 308 -14.02 6.18 25.41
CA PRO A 308 -13.85 5.20 26.48
C PRO A 308 -12.94 4.04 26.08
N ARG A 309 -12.21 3.47 27.05
CA ARG A 309 -11.29 2.33 26.83
C ARG A 309 -12.00 1.01 26.54
N ASN A 310 -13.26 0.89 26.96
CA ASN A 310 -14.08 -0.31 26.77
C ASN A 310 -14.56 -0.50 25.32
N GLY A 311 -14.15 0.40 24.41
CA GLY A 311 -14.51 0.33 23.00
C GLY A 311 -15.94 0.72 22.70
N VAL A 312 -16.74 1.17 23.66
CA VAL A 312 -18.12 1.63 23.43
C VAL A 312 -18.08 2.85 22.49
N PRO A 313 -18.91 2.86 21.43
CA PRO A 313 -18.96 3.98 20.51
C PRO A 313 -19.49 5.22 21.23
N LYS A 314 -18.92 6.38 20.92
CA LYS A 314 -19.34 7.66 21.47
C LYS A 314 -19.43 8.69 20.35
N GLN A 315 -20.36 9.63 20.48
CA GLN A 315 -20.55 10.70 19.52
C GLN A 315 -19.27 11.53 19.35
N CYS A 316 -19.01 11.95 18.12
CA CYS A 316 -17.93 12.86 17.79
C CYS A 316 -17.99 14.13 18.67
N PRO A 317 -16.87 14.57 19.29
CA PRO A 317 -16.88 15.73 20.17
C PRO A 317 -16.98 17.07 19.42
N LEU A 318 -16.93 17.07 18.08
CA LEU A 318 -17.12 18.29 17.30
C LEU A 318 -18.60 18.71 17.35
N PRO A 319 -18.91 19.96 17.75
CA PRO A 319 -20.28 20.45 17.75
C PRO A 319 -20.94 20.32 16.37
N GLY A 320 -22.13 19.74 16.33
CA GLY A 320 -22.88 19.52 15.08
C GLY A 320 -22.54 18.25 14.30
N CYS A 321 -21.65 17.40 14.83
CA CYS A 321 -21.39 16.07 14.26
C CYS A 321 -22.10 14.97 15.08
N ASP A 322 -23.04 14.25 14.45
CA ASP A 322 -23.81 13.19 15.11
C ASP A 322 -23.26 11.77 14.88
N LYS A 323 -22.06 11.67 14.30
CA LYS A 323 -21.44 10.39 13.99
C LYS A 323 -20.79 9.78 15.24
N ASP A 324 -21.07 8.51 15.47
CA ASP A 324 -20.44 7.70 16.51
C ASP A 324 -19.07 7.18 16.06
N MET A 325 -18.10 7.19 16.98
CA MET A 325 -16.72 6.78 16.71
C MET A 325 -16.08 6.09 17.92
N ARG A 326 -15.10 5.24 17.62
CA ARG A 326 -14.28 4.49 18.59
C ARG A 326 -12.81 4.81 18.38
N ARG A 327 -11.98 4.38 19.33
CA ARG A 327 -10.52 4.56 19.25
C ARG A 327 -9.90 3.86 18.04
N SER A 328 -10.46 2.74 17.61
CA SER A 328 -10.03 1.98 16.42
C SER A 328 -10.30 2.71 15.11
N ASP A 329 -11.25 3.66 15.12
CA ASP A 329 -11.70 4.37 13.93
C ASP A 329 -10.84 5.61 13.66
N LEU A 330 -9.91 5.92 14.57
CA LEU A 330 -8.98 7.02 14.46
C LEU A 330 -7.65 6.54 13.86
N TYR A 331 -7.08 7.36 12.99
CA TYR A 331 -5.73 7.15 12.45
C TYR A 331 -4.87 8.41 12.69
N TYR A 332 -3.57 8.20 12.82
CA TYR A 332 -2.62 9.30 12.92
C TYR A 332 -2.48 9.98 11.56
N ASP A 333 -2.70 11.29 11.51
CA ASP A 333 -2.73 12.05 10.28
C ASP A 333 -1.38 12.73 10.01
N ASP A 334 -0.44 11.96 9.46
CA ASP A 334 0.91 12.41 9.10
C ASP A 334 0.90 13.62 8.14
N LEU A 335 -0.14 13.73 7.31
CA LEU A 335 -0.34 14.87 6.40
C LEU A 335 -0.63 16.15 7.17
N LEU A 336 -1.57 16.08 8.10
CA LEU A 336 -1.93 17.23 8.91
C LEU A 336 -0.74 17.69 9.77
N VAL A 337 0.04 16.75 10.33
CA VAL A 337 1.30 17.07 11.04
C VAL A 337 2.24 17.91 10.16
N ARG A 338 2.45 17.50 8.91
CA ARG A 338 3.34 18.22 7.98
C ARG A 338 2.84 19.62 7.65
N ARG A 339 1.52 19.79 7.48
CA ARG A 339 0.91 21.10 7.23
C ARG A 339 1.06 22.02 8.44
N ILE A 340 0.83 21.50 9.64
CA ILE A 340 1.01 22.24 10.91
C ILE A 340 2.47 22.69 11.06
N LYS A 341 3.43 21.79 10.86
CA LYS A 341 4.87 22.11 10.97
C LYS A 341 5.30 23.20 9.99
N ARG A 342 4.82 23.14 8.74
CA ARG A 342 5.11 24.20 7.75
C ARG A 342 4.46 25.53 8.11
N ALA A 343 3.20 25.52 8.54
CA ALA A 343 2.52 26.74 8.98
C ALA A 343 3.18 27.38 10.21
N ALA A 344 3.68 26.56 11.15
CA ALA A 344 4.46 27.03 12.29
C ALA A 344 5.79 27.65 11.85
N ALA A 345 6.51 27.00 10.92
CA ALA A 345 7.78 27.51 10.38
C ALA A 345 7.62 28.83 9.61
N SER A 346 6.53 29.00 8.86
CA SER A 346 6.24 30.27 8.17
C SER A 346 5.89 31.40 9.14
N GLN A 347 5.29 31.10 10.30
CA GLN A 347 4.97 32.09 11.34
C GLN A 347 6.21 32.50 12.16
N SER A 348 7.15 31.58 12.38
CA SER A 348 8.42 31.90 13.05
C SER A 348 9.41 32.60 12.13
N GLY A 349 9.47 32.22 10.84
CA GLY A 349 10.39 32.77 9.86
C GLY A 349 10.15 34.24 9.47
N SER A 350 8.96 34.78 9.78
CA SER A 350 8.66 36.22 9.59
C SER A 350 9.32 37.15 10.63
N GLN A 351 10.15 36.63 11.54
CA GLN A 351 10.81 37.41 12.60
C GLN A 351 12.35 37.39 12.54
N ASP A 352 12.98 36.58 11.68
CA ASP A 352 14.44 36.37 11.64
C ASP A 352 15.11 36.78 10.31
N ASP A 353 14.52 37.71 9.53
CA ASP A 353 15.22 38.39 8.42
C ASP A 353 16.17 39.48 8.95
N VAL A 354 17.17 39.10 9.74
CA VAL A 354 18.30 39.97 10.10
C VAL A 354 19.62 39.21 9.94
N ASP A 355 20.28 39.47 8.81
CA ASP A 355 21.72 39.41 8.56
C ASP A 355 22.48 38.11 8.92
N GLU A 356 22.53 37.14 8.00
CA GLU A 356 23.65 36.17 7.91
C GLU A 356 24.57 36.57 6.74
N ASP A 357 25.34 37.63 6.95
CA ASP A 357 26.70 37.72 6.40
C ASP A 357 27.61 36.95 7.37
N GLU A 358 27.81 35.65 7.15
CA GLU A 358 28.92 34.93 7.78
C GLU A 358 29.68 34.12 6.74
N ASP A 359 30.91 34.58 6.53
CA ASP A 359 31.95 34.01 5.70
C ASP A 359 32.39 32.68 6.32
N GLY A 360 31.60 31.63 6.13
CA GLY A 360 31.90 30.28 6.59
C GLY A 360 32.78 29.54 5.59
N GLU A 361 34.04 29.31 5.95
CA GLU A 361 34.95 28.40 5.26
C GLU A 361 34.29 27.03 5.04
N ALA A 362 34.61 26.41 3.90
CA ALA A 362 34.06 25.13 3.49
C ALA A 362 34.52 24.00 4.43
N ASP A 363 33.66 23.61 5.35
CA ASP A 363 33.74 22.31 6.01
C ASP A 363 33.17 21.24 5.07
N GLU A 364 34.06 20.65 4.27
CA GLU A 364 33.87 19.31 3.70
C GLU A 364 33.76 18.29 4.84
N GLU A 365 32.55 18.03 5.35
CA GLU A 365 32.15 16.75 5.96
C GLU A 365 30.71 16.87 6.50
N GLY A 366 29.75 16.14 5.93
CA GLY A 366 28.40 16.11 6.51
C GLY A 366 27.23 15.63 5.67
N ASN A 367 27.41 14.97 4.52
CA ASN A 367 26.32 14.20 3.92
C ASN A 367 26.30 12.77 4.48
N ALA A 368 25.77 12.61 5.68
CA ALA A 368 25.36 11.33 6.22
C ALA A 368 24.16 11.52 7.17
N SER A 369 23.01 11.87 6.60
CA SER A 369 21.71 11.60 7.23
C SER A 369 20.82 10.86 6.25
N MET A 370 21.38 9.79 5.67
CA MET A 370 20.60 8.63 5.29
C MET A 370 20.28 7.91 6.61
N ARG A 371 18.99 7.74 6.95
CA ARG A 371 18.59 6.84 8.04
C ARG A 371 18.91 5.40 7.65
N SER A 372 20.18 5.01 7.78
CA SER A 372 20.56 3.61 7.87
C SER A 372 20.03 3.08 9.19
N THR A 373 19.12 2.11 9.14
CA THR A 373 18.85 1.26 10.30
C THR A 373 20.17 0.67 10.81
N PRO A 374 20.37 0.51 12.13
CA PRO A 374 21.59 -0.11 12.63
C PRO A 374 21.67 -1.53 12.08
N GLU A 375 22.74 -1.82 11.35
CA GLU A 375 23.11 -3.16 10.89
C GLU A 375 23.10 -4.10 12.09
N ARG A 376 22.05 -4.91 12.21
CA ARG A 376 22.16 -6.18 12.93
C ARG A 376 22.99 -7.08 12.04
N GLU A 377 24.12 -7.55 12.56
CA GLU A 377 24.91 -8.63 11.97
C GLU A 377 23.99 -9.83 11.68
N ILE A 378 23.56 -9.94 10.42
CA ILE A 378 22.96 -11.17 9.90
C ILE A 378 24.15 -12.08 9.64
N LYS A 379 24.29 -13.13 10.45
CA LYS A 379 25.24 -14.22 10.21
C LYS A 379 25.17 -14.62 8.73
N SER A 380 26.32 -14.58 8.05
CA SER A 380 26.44 -15.02 6.67
C SER A 380 25.96 -16.47 6.55
N GLU A 381 24.79 -16.65 5.92
CA GLU A 381 24.33 -17.97 5.50
C GLU A 381 25.24 -18.46 4.37
N GLN A 382 26.16 -19.35 4.73
CA GLN A 382 26.81 -20.30 3.81
C GLN A 382 25.73 -21.15 3.12
N GLY A 383 25.06 -20.62 2.10
CA GLY A 383 24.01 -21.35 1.39
C GLY A 383 23.78 -20.92 -0.06
N ARG A 384 24.21 -19.71 -0.45
CA ARG A 384 23.88 -19.15 -1.77
C ARG A 384 24.81 -19.57 -2.92
N ASP A 385 26.00 -20.10 -2.62
CA ASP A 385 26.95 -20.55 -3.66
C ASP A 385 26.57 -21.88 -4.33
N ARG A 386 25.68 -22.69 -3.73
CA ARG A 386 25.23 -23.94 -4.37
C ARG A 386 24.21 -23.69 -5.49
N GLY A 387 23.38 -22.66 -5.36
CA GLY A 387 22.36 -22.33 -6.36
C GLY A 387 22.94 -21.72 -7.64
N ARG A 388 24.00 -20.91 -7.52
CA ARG A 388 24.66 -20.27 -8.67
C ARG A 388 25.45 -21.27 -9.52
N ARG A 389 26.15 -22.22 -8.87
CA ARG A 389 26.87 -23.30 -9.57
C ARG A 389 25.93 -24.28 -10.29
N LEU A 390 24.76 -24.60 -9.71
CA LEU A 390 23.76 -25.44 -10.37
C LEU A 390 23.17 -24.82 -11.65
N LEU A 391 23.12 -23.48 -11.74
CA LEU A 391 22.65 -22.76 -12.93
C LEU A 391 23.73 -22.66 -14.01
N GLU A 392 25.00 -22.48 -13.61
CA GLU A 392 26.14 -22.47 -14.55
C GLU A 392 26.43 -23.86 -15.12
N ASP A 393 26.27 -24.93 -14.34
CA ASP A 393 26.44 -26.31 -14.81
C ASP A 393 25.29 -26.76 -15.73
N MET A 394 24.08 -26.17 -15.61
CA MET A 394 22.95 -26.46 -16.50
C MET A 394 22.99 -25.72 -17.85
N MET A 395 23.81 -24.67 -17.98
CA MET A 395 23.94 -23.89 -19.23
C MET A 395 25.09 -24.37 -20.14
N ASN A 396 25.94 -25.29 -19.67
CA ASN A 396 27.11 -25.77 -20.41
C ASN A 396 26.98 -27.21 -20.95
N ASP A 397 25.82 -27.87 -20.79
CA ASP A 397 25.53 -29.19 -21.38
C ASP A 397 24.41 -29.07 -22.45
N ASP A 398 24.81 -28.62 -23.65
CA ASP A 398 24.22 -28.95 -24.96
C ASP A 398 25.34 -29.26 -25.96
#